data_AF-A0A329NYR8-F1
#
_entry.id   AF-A0A329NYR8-F1
#
_cell.length_a   1.000
_cell.length_b   1.000
_cell.length_c   1.000
_cell.angle_alpha   90.00
_cell.angle_beta   90.00
_cell.angle_gamma   90.00
#
_symmetry.space_group_name_H-M   'P 1'
#
loop_
_entity.id
_entity.type
_entity.pdbx_description
1 polymer ?
#
loop_
_entity_poly.entity_id
_entity_poly.type
_entity_poly.pdbx_seq_one_letter_code
_entity_poly.pdbx_strand_id
1 'polypeptide(L)' 'IVDIPTIGIGASPACDGQILVLEDMLGLSPKPPKFVKEFATLGDQISGAAEAYAREVRARTFPAVENTYGMKKVK' A
#
# COMPACT_ATOMS: atom_id res chain seq x y z
N ILE A 1 17.96 16.49 -28.36
CA ILE A 1 17.38 17.20 -27.19
C ILE A 1 16.12 17.90 -27.69
N VAL A 2 15.03 17.82 -26.95
CA VAL A 2 13.76 18.49 -27.26
C VAL A 2 13.48 19.53 -26.17
N ASP A 3 12.80 20.62 -26.51
CA ASP A 3 12.63 21.76 -25.57
C ASP A 3 11.60 21.52 -24.47
N ILE A 4 10.68 20.56 -24.66
CA ILE A 4 9.69 20.20 -23.64
C ILE A 4 10.25 19.14 -22.67
N PRO A 5 9.86 19.16 -21.38
CA PRO A 5 10.25 18.11 -20.44
C PRO A 5 9.79 16.72 -20.86
N THR A 6 10.61 15.71 -20.60
CA THR A 6 10.34 14.30 -20.85
C THR A 6 10.21 13.51 -19.55
N ILE A 7 9.17 12.66 -19.45
CA ILE A 7 8.93 11.81 -18.28
C ILE A 7 9.10 10.35 -18.68
N GLY A 8 10.04 9.65 -18.07
CA GLY A 8 10.37 8.26 -18.38
C GLY A 8 9.74 7.25 -17.41
N ILE A 9 9.36 6.08 -17.94
CA ILE A 9 9.08 4.86 -17.19
C ILE A 9 9.79 3.70 -17.88
N GLY A 10 10.82 3.13 -17.24
CA GLY A 10 11.64 2.09 -17.86
C GLY A 10 12.41 2.51 -19.11
N ALA A 11 12.60 3.82 -19.33
CA ALA A 11 13.29 4.38 -20.49
C ALA A 11 14.79 4.58 -20.21
N SER A 12 15.16 5.70 -19.61
CA SER A 12 16.54 6.08 -19.31
C SER A 12 16.58 7.05 -18.13
N PRO A 13 17.63 7.05 -17.29
CA PRO A 13 17.84 8.09 -16.29
C PRO A 13 18.08 9.48 -16.90
N ALA A 14 18.25 9.59 -18.22
CA ALA A 14 18.42 10.85 -18.94
C ALA A 14 17.11 11.62 -19.21
N CYS A 15 15.93 11.06 -18.88
CA CYS A 15 14.69 11.84 -18.90
C CYS A 15 14.66 12.86 -17.76
N ASP A 16 14.02 14.01 -17.99
CA ASP A 16 13.95 15.13 -17.02
C ASP A 16 13.19 14.78 -15.75
N GLY A 17 12.28 13.81 -15.83
CA GLY A 17 11.57 13.22 -14.70
C GLY A 17 11.31 11.74 -14.90
N GLN A 18 10.85 11.08 -13.84
CA GLN A 18 10.53 9.66 -13.83
C GLN A 18 9.14 9.44 -13.25
N ILE A 19 8.47 8.39 -13.72
CA ILE A 19 7.18 7.92 -13.21
C ILE A 19 7.20 6.41 -13.02
N LEU A 20 6.49 5.93 -12.01
CA LEU A 20 6.20 4.52 -11.77
C LEU A 20 4.71 4.39 -11.43
N VAL A 21 4.16 3.20 -11.64
CA VAL A 21 2.83 2.84 -11.12
C VAL A 21 2.93 2.70 -9.61
N LEU A 22 1.98 3.28 -8.87
CA LEU A 22 2.01 3.32 -7.40
C LEU A 22 2.03 1.91 -6.80
N GLU A 23 1.20 1.02 -7.33
CA GLU A 23 1.06 -0.36 -6.88
C GLU A 23 2.35 -1.15 -7.08
N ASP A 24 3.01 -0.98 -8.22
CA ASP A 24 4.29 -1.63 -8.52
C ASP A 24 5.38 -1.14 -7.55
N MET A 25 5.49 0.18 -7.36
CA MET A 25 6.53 0.74 -6.50
C MET A 25 6.29 0.47 -5.01
N LEU A 26 5.06 0.19 -4.59
CA LEU A 26 4.71 -0.17 -3.22
C LEU A 26 4.71 -1.69 -2.95
N GLY A 27 5.09 -2.51 -3.94
CA GLY A 27 5.15 -3.97 -3.78
C GLY A 27 3.77 -4.62 -3.65
N LEU A 28 2.76 -4.08 -4.35
CA LEU A 28 1.41 -4.65 -4.43
C LEU A 28 1.22 -5.55 -5.67
N SER A 29 2.13 -5.46 -6.63
CA SER A 29 2.13 -6.25 -7.85
C SER A 29 2.95 -7.53 -7.64
N PRO A 30 2.38 -8.75 -7.83
CA PRO A 30 3.11 -10.01 -7.60
C PRO A 30 4.33 -10.23 -8.51
N LYS A 31 4.36 -9.56 -9.67
CA LYS A 31 5.42 -9.65 -10.67
C LYS A 31 5.59 -8.28 -11.35
N PRO A 32 6.26 -7.32 -10.71
CA PRO A 32 6.42 -6.00 -11.30
C PRO A 32 7.33 -6.07 -12.53
N PRO A 33 7.19 -5.13 -13.49
CA PRO A 33 8.12 -5.00 -14.61
C PRO A 33 9.58 -4.82 -14.17
N LYS A 34 10.54 -5.26 -15.00
CA LYS A 34 11.98 -5.25 -14.68
C LYS A 34 12.58 -3.89 -14.27
N PHE A 35 11.97 -2.79 -14.69
CA PHE A 35 12.46 -1.44 -14.44
C PHE A 35 11.95 -0.87 -13.11
N VAL A 36 11.03 -1.57 -12.45
CA VAL A 36 10.47 -1.16 -11.17
C VAL A 36 11.50 -1.42 -10.09
N LYS A 37 11.68 -0.40 -9.26
CA LYS A 37 12.24 -0.56 -7.93
C LYS A 37 11.08 -0.53 -6.94
N GLU A 38 10.96 -1.58 -6.15
CA GLU A 38 10.05 -1.58 -4.99
C GLU A 38 10.66 -0.72 -3.88
N PHE A 39 9.86 0.21 -3.35
CA PHE A 39 10.21 1.10 -2.25
C PHE A 39 9.54 0.66 -0.93
N ALA A 40 8.58 -0.26 -0.99
CA ALA A 40 7.92 -0.88 0.15
C ALA A 40 7.47 -2.31 -0.20
N THR A 41 7.20 -3.13 0.82
CA THR A 41 6.63 -4.48 0.70
C THR A 41 5.20 -4.50 1.23
N LEU A 42 4.36 -3.58 0.74
CA LEU A 42 3.05 -3.32 1.33
C LEU A 42 2.08 -4.49 1.14
N GLY A 43 2.27 -5.32 0.10
CA GLY A 43 1.45 -6.52 -0.11
C GLY A 43 1.51 -7.50 1.05
N ASP A 44 2.71 -7.77 1.57
CA ASP A 44 2.91 -8.65 2.73
C ASP A 44 2.35 -8.02 4.01
N GLN A 45 2.54 -6.71 4.18
CA GLN A 45 2.04 -5.98 5.34
C GLN A 45 0.50 -5.98 5.38
N ILE A 46 -0.15 -5.75 4.24
CA ILE A 46 -1.62 -5.81 4.11
C ILE A 46 -2.10 -7.23 4.41
N SER A 47 -1.45 -8.25 3.84
CA SER A 47 -1.81 -9.65 4.06
C SER A 47 -1.73 -10.04 5.54
N GLY A 48 -0.60 -9.71 6.19
CA GLY A 48 -0.43 -9.95 7.62
C GLY A 48 -1.43 -9.19 8.50
N ALA A 49 -1.76 -7.94 8.14
CA ALA A 49 -2.77 -7.17 8.85
C ALA A 49 -4.17 -7.80 8.73
N ALA A 50 -4.54 -8.25 7.53
CA ALA A 50 -5.82 -8.93 7.29
C ALA A 50 -5.92 -10.26 8.06
N GLU A 51 -4.83 -11.04 8.10
CA GLU A 51 -4.78 -12.27 8.89
C GLU A 51 -4.88 -12.02 10.39
N ALA A 52 -4.18 -11.00 10.91
CA ALA A 52 -4.24 -10.61 12.31
C ALA A 52 -5.65 -10.19 12.71
N TYR A 53 -6.27 -9.32 11.92
CA TYR A 53 -7.67 -8.92 12.10
C TYR A 53 -8.61 -10.13 12.12
N ALA A 54 -8.50 -11.02 11.12
CA ALA A 54 -9.35 -12.20 11.03
C ALA A 54 -9.17 -13.14 12.22
N ARG A 55 -7.93 -13.30 12.72
CA ARG A 55 -7.63 -14.08 13.92
C ARG A 55 -8.30 -13.48 15.15
N GLU A 56 -8.17 -12.18 15.37
CA GLU A 56 -8.72 -11.50 16.55
C GLU A 56 -10.26 -11.47 16.55
N VAL A 57 -10.88 -11.32 15.38
CA VAL A 57 -12.34 -11.45 15.22
C VAL A 57 -12.81 -12.86 15.56
N ARG A 58 -12.13 -13.90 15.03
CA ARG A 58 -12.47 -15.31 15.32
C ARG A 58 -12.28 -15.65 16.79
N ALA A 59 -11.24 -15.09 17.42
CA ALA A 59 -10.97 -15.24 18.85
C ALA A 59 -11.89 -14.41 19.75
N ARG A 60 -12.71 -13.51 19.17
CA ARG A 60 -13.52 -12.53 19.89
C ARG A 60 -12.72 -11.61 20.81
N THR A 61 -11.44 -11.38 20.49
CA THR A 61 -10.60 -10.38 21.17
C THR A 61 -10.76 -9.00 20.54
N PHE A 62 -11.16 -8.95 19.27
CA PHE A 62 -11.59 -7.73 18.58
C PHE A 62 -13.08 -7.83 18.18
N PRO A 63 -13.88 -6.75 18.29
CA PRO A 63 -13.53 -5.48 18.96
C PRO A 63 -13.41 -5.65 20.47
N ALA A 64 -12.45 -4.96 21.08
CA ALA A 64 -12.39 -4.77 22.52
C ALA A 64 -13.26 -3.57 22.95
N VAL A 65 -13.43 -3.35 24.24
CA VAL A 65 -14.31 -2.28 24.77
C VAL A 65 -13.89 -0.90 24.25
N GLU A 66 -12.58 -0.64 24.18
CA GLU A 66 -11.98 0.58 23.63
C GLU A 66 -12.29 0.82 22.16
N ASN A 67 -12.68 -0.23 21.41
CA ASN A 67 -13.07 -0.14 20.01
C ASN A 67 -14.59 0.04 19.85
N THR A 68 -15.35 0.24 20.93
CA THR A 68 -16.80 0.39 20.91
C THR A 68 -17.24 1.76 21.44
N TYR A 69 -18.34 2.28 20.91
CA TYR A 69 -19.01 3.43 21.51
C TYR A 69 -19.86 2.97 22.70
N GLY A 70 -19.72 3.65 23.84
CA GLY A 70 -20.61 3.44 24.98
C GLY A 70 -22.03 3.96 24.70
N MET A 71 -23.05 3.31 25.28
CA MET A 71 -24.42 3.82 25.25
C MET A 71 -24.49 5.17 25.96
N LYS A 72 -24.96 6.22 25.26
CA LYS A 72 -25.37 7.46 25.92
C LYS A 72 -26.60 7.16 26.78
N LYS A 73 -26.56 7.52 28.06
CA LYS A 73 -27.76 7.51 28.91
C LYS A 73 -28.79 8.45 28.28
N VAL A 74 -29.97 7.91 27.98
CA VAL A 74 -31.13 8.70 27.58
C VAL A 74 -31.54 9.55 28.78
N LYS A 75 -31.65 10.86 28.59
CA LYS A 75 -32.11 11.81 29.61
C LYS A 75 -33.60 11.63 29.87
#